data_AF-A0A2E5RID4-F1
#
_entry.id   AF-A0A2E5RID4-F1
#
_cell.length_a   1.000
_cell.length_b   1.000
_cell.length_c   1.000
_cell.angle_alpha   90.00
_cell.angle_beta   90.00
_cell.angle_gamma   90.00
#
_symmetry.space_group_name_H-M   'P 1'
#
loop_
_entity.id
_entity.type
_entity.pdbx_description
1 polymer ?
#
loop_
_entity_poly.entity_id
_entity_poly.type
_entity_poly.pdbx_seq_one_letter_code
_entity_poly.pdbx_strand_id
1 'polypeptide(L)'
;MFGTHFYNSSTRRAVSVFGSLFNDLEVVKTDSAGKVLQKIKVPLSYSPRQKILARSKNLTDPKMAIKLPRLAFEITDMTYDGQARVNKMKKFTKAKSGDDTVWKSVHAPAVYKLGFELNIMTKAQDDALQLLEQILPTFQPDYTVTITDIPDMGIKSDVPIVLNGVTINDDFMGDFLTNRTIVYTLTFEMRVKYYTGMSEAEKILYVDAYYKDTDSSENIEKQTTDGTTTPYTETIDFFNEP
;
A
#
# COMPACT_ATOMS: atom_id res chain seq x y z
N MET A 1 4.19 -22.79 -11.13
CA MET A 1 4.59 -21.67 -10.25
C MET A 1 3.83 -20.37 -10.51
N PHE A 2 3.54 -19.98 -11.76
CA PHE A 2 2.70 -18.80 -12.10
C PHE A 2 1.27 -19.16 -12.57
N GLY A 3 0.73 -20.29 -12.10
CA GLY A 3 -0.44 -20.95 -12.72
C GLY A 3 -1.81 -20.38 -12.38
N THR A 4 -1.91 -19.51 -11.37
CA THR A 4 -3.17 -18.90 -10.95
C THR A 4 -3.06 -17.38 -10.97
N HIS A 5 -4.03 -16.72 -11.61
CA HIS A 5 -4.12 -15.26 -11.57
C HIS A 5 -4.47 -14.82 -10.15
N PHE A 6 -3.67 -13.93 -9.59
CA PHE A 6 -3.99 -13.24 -8.34
C PHE A 6 -3.66 -11.75 -8.49
N TYR A 7 -4.55 -10.88 -8.01
CA TYR A 7 -4.36 -9.43 -8.02
C TYR A 7 -4.73 -8.86 -6.65
N ASN A 8 -3.72 -8.72 -5.79
CA ASN A 8 -3.92 -8.18 -4.45
C ASN A 8 -4.11 -6.66 -4.45
N SER A 9 -3.96 -5.95 -5.58
CA SER A 9 -4.05 -4.47 -5.65
C SER A 9 -3.01 -3.71 -4.79
N SER A 10 -1.88 -4.32 -4.41
CA SER A 10 -0.88 -3.68 -3.53
C SER A 10 -0.37 -2.34 -4.06
N THR A 11 0.07 -2.28 -5.33
CA THR A 11 0.51 -1.02 -5.96
C THR A 11 -0.63 0.01 -6.04
N ARG A 12 -1.85 -0.42 -6.35
CA ARG A 12 -3.01 0.47 -6.45
C ARG A 12 -3.35 1.10 -5.10
N ARG A 13 -3.28 0.31 -4.02
CA ARG A 13 -3.45 0.80 -2.66
C ARG A 13 -2.34 1.77 -2.28
N ALA A 14 -1.09 1.46 -2.60
CA ALA A 14 0.04 2.35 -2.39
C ALA A 14 -0.16 3.72 -3.07
N VAL A 15 -0.53 3.73 -4.36
CA VAL A 15 -0.86 4.96 -5.11
C VAL A 15 -2.03 5.73 -4.47
N SER A 16 -3.07 5.02 -4.02
CA SER A 16 -4.23 5.65 -3.38
C SER A 16 -3.88 6.27 -2.03
N VAL A 17 -3.10 5.57 -1.20
CA VAL A 17 -2.65 6.05 0.11
C VAL A 17 -1.75 7.26 -0.07
N PHE A 18 -0.75 7.19 -0.94
CA PHE A 18 0.11 8.32 -1.25
C PHE A 18 -0.70 9.52 -1.74
N GLY A 19 -1.62 9.31 -2.70
CA GLY A 19 -2.46 10.39 -3.22
C GLY A 19 -3.36 11.02 -2.15
N SER A 20 -3.89 10.22 -1.22
CA SER A 20 -4.77 10.74 -0.16
C SER A 20 -4.07 11.72 0.78
N LEU A 21 -2.74 11.62 0.95
CA LEU A 21 -1.97 12.55 1.78
C LEU A 21 -1.94 13.98 1.22
N PHE A 22 -2.13 14.15 -0.09
CA PHE A 22 -1.99 15.43 -0.77
C PHE A 22 -3.31 15.94 -1.37
N ASN A 23 -4.45 15.35 -0.98
CA ASN A 23 -5.76 15.64 -1.59
C ASN A 23 -6.41 16.95 -1.11
N ASP A 24 -6.03 17.44 0.07
CA ASP A 24 -6.67 18.58 0.74
C ASP A 24 -5.72 19.77 0.92
N LEU A 25 -4.95 20.06 -0.12
CA LEU A 25 -4.08 21.24 -0.17
C LEU A 25 -4.77 22.42 -0.84
N GLU A 26 -4.58 23.61 -0.28
CA GLU A 26 -5.21 24.85 -0.74
C GLU A 26 -4.20 25.99 -0.87
N VAL A 27 -4.49 26.93 -1.77
CA VAL A 27 -3.74 28.18 -1.93
C VAL A 27 -4.66 29.34 -1.61
N VAL A 28 -4.15 30.32 -0.86
CA VAL A 28 -4.89 31.51 -0.46
C VAL A 28 -4.32 32.73 -1.19
N LYS A 29 -5.18 33.46 -1.88
CA LYS A 29 -4.86 34.76 -2.47
C LYS A 29 -5.30 35.86 -1.53
N THR A 30 -4.37 36.73 -1.16
CA THR A 30 -4.63 37.90 -0.30
C THR A 30 -4.40 39.20 -1.06
N ASP A 31 -5.09 40.25 -0.63
CA ASP A 31 -4.79 41.63 -1.03
C ASP A 31 -3.58 42.16 -0.24
N SER A 32 -3.01 43.26 -0.69
CA SER A 32 -1.98 44.08 -0.04
C SER A 32 -2.29 44.41 1.43
N ALA A 33 -3.56 44.49 1.83
CA ALA A 33 -4.01 44.70 3.21
C ALA A 33 -4.18 43.39 4.01
N GLY A 34 -3.79 42.23 3.48
CA GLY A 34 -3.90 40.92 4.12
C GLY A 34 -5.29 40.28 4.08
N LYS A 35 -6.27 40.90 3.43
CA LYS A 35 -7.63 40.35 3.28
C LYS A 35 -7.64 39.19 2.29
N VAL A 36 -8.23 38.06 2.66
CA VAL A 36 -8.40 36.89 1.78
C VAL A 36 -9.38 37.21 0.65
N LEU A 37 -8.88 37.16 -0.59
CA LEU A 37 -9.67 37.37 -1.82
C LEU A 37 -10.24 36.05 -2.34
N GLN A 38 -9.43 34.99 -2.35
CA GLN A 38 -9.80 33.71 -2.91
C GLN A 38 -9.08 32.57 -2.21
N LYS A 39 -9.79 31.48 -1.96
CA LYS A 39 -9.21 30.18 -1.61
C LYS A 39 -9.38 29.23 -2.78
N ILE A 40 -8.30 28.58 -3.19
CA ILE A 40 -8.27 27.69 -4.34
C ILE A 40 -7.84 26.31 -3.86
N LYS A 41 -8.75 25.34 -3.88
CA LYS A 41 -8.39 23.94 -3.64
C LYS A 41 -7.60 23.38 -4.81
N VAL A 42 -6.42 22.84 -4.53
CA VAL A 42 -5.50 22.37 -5.57
C VAL A 42 -5.86 20.95 -5.98
N PRO A 43 -6.20 20.71 -7.25
CA PRO A 43 -6.51 19.37 -7.72
C PRO A 43 -5.25 18.50 -7.75
N LEU A 44 -5.39 17.25 -7.34
CA LEU A 44 -4.37 16.20 -7.42
C LEU A 44 -4.73 15.20 -8.53
N SER A 45 -3.73 14.68 -9.23
CA SER A 45 -3.94 13.61 -10.23
C SER A 45 -2.76 12.64 -10.29
N TYR A 46 -3.05 11.37 -10.54
CA TYR A 46 -2.03 10.38 -10.90
C TYR A 46 -1.78 10.45 -12.41
N SER A 47 -0.70 11.10 -12.82
CA SER A 47 -0.37 11.31 -14.24
C SER A 47 1.09 11.71 -14.40
N PRO A 48 1.74 11.30 -15.52
CA PRO A 48 3.05 11.78 -15.85
C PRO A 48 3.11 13.29 -16.00
N ARG A 49 4.20 13.89 -15.52
CA ARG A 49 4.43 15.35 -15.59
C ARG A 49 4.32 15.88 -17.02
N GLN A 50 4.98 15.20 -17.96
CA GLN A 50 5.03 15.58 -19.37
C GLN A 50 3.64 15.69 -20.00
N LYS A 51 2.73 14.79 -19.63
CA LYS A 51 1.35 14.77 -20.13
C LYS A 51 0.55 16.00 -19.67
N ILE A 52 0.78 16.47 -18.44
CA ILE A 52 0.12 17.66 -17.91
C ILE A 52 0.69 18.93 -18.55
N LEU A 53 2.02 19.03 -18.67
CA LEU A 53 2.68 20.16 -19.30
C LEU A 53 2.32 20.31 -20.79
N ALA A 54 2.21 19.20 -21.53
CA ALA A 54 1.77 19.23 -22.93
C ALA A 54 0.35 19.80 -23.05
N ARG A 55 -0.54 19.49 -22.11
CA ARG A 55 -1.92 19.98 -22.11
C ARG A 55 -2.06 21.41 -21.62
N SER A 56 -1.17 21.89 -20.74
CA SER A 56 -1.18 23.29 -20.32
C SER A 56 -0.63 24.22 -21.41
N LYS A 57 0.25 23.73 -22.29
CA LYS A 57 0.84 24.48 -23.42
C LYS A 57 -0.05 24.50 -24.68
N ASN A 58 -1.19 23.80 -24.72
CA ASN A 58 -2.08 23.82 -25.88
C ASN A 58 -2.75 25.19 -26.06
N LEU A 59 -2.26 25.98 -27.02
CA LEU A 59 -2.74 27.34 -27.33
C LEU A 59 -4.00 27.34 -28.23
N THR A 60 -4.29 26.24 -28.91
CA THR A 60 -5.34 26.16 -29.94
C THR A 60 -6.76 26.13 -29.36
N ASP A 61 -6.94 25.65 -28.13
CA ASP A 61 -8.22 25.71 -27.40
C ASP A 61 -8.00 26.05 -25.91
N PRO A 62 -8.18 27.32 -25.50
CA PRO A 62 -8.01 27.75 -24.11
C PRO A 62 -8.95 27.05 -23.13
N LYS A 63 -10.06 26.47 -23.61
CA LYS A 63 -11.00 25.71 -22.76
C LYS A 63 -10.48 24.32 -22.45
N MET A 64 -9.59 23.77 -23.28
CA MET A 64 -8.92 22.48 -23.04
C MET A 64 -7.63 22.61 -22.24
N ALA A 65 -7.11 23.82 -22.06
CA ALA A 65 -5.91 24.05 -21.26
C ALA A 65 -6.16 23.70 -19.78
N ILE A 66 -5.25 22.92 -19.19
CA ILE A 66 -5.32 22.57 -17.77
C ILE A 66 -5.05 23.82 -16.92
N LYS A 67 -5.92 24.06 -15.94
CA LYS A 67 -5.77 25.16 -14.97
C LYS A 67 -4.71 24.83 -13.91
N LEU A 68 -3.90 25.84 -13.59
CA LEU A 68 -2.91 25.86 -12.50
C LEU A 68 -3.44 26.74 -11.35
N PRO A 69 -3.09 26.50 -10.08
CA PRO A 69 -2.15 25.50 -9.57
C PRO A 69 -2.69 24.06 -9.63
N ARG A 70 -1.81 23.06 -9.77
CA ARG A 70 -2.17 21.63 -9.78
C ARG A 70 -1.02 20.77 -9.28
N LEU A 71 -1.40 19.66 -8.63
CA LEU A 71 -0.48 18.60 -8.22
C LEU A 71 -0.63 17.39 -9.16
N ALA A 72 0.49 16.80 -9.55
CA ALA A 72 0.51 15.53 -10.24
C ALA A 72 1.54 14.61 -9.61
N PHE A 73 1.24 13.33 -9.48
CA PHE A 73 2.21 12.38 -8.99
C PHE A 73 2.25 11.12 -9.86
N GLU A 74 3.40 10.47 -9.87
CA GLU A 74 3.62 9.22 -10.59
C GLU A 74 4.61 8.32 -9.84
N ILE A 75 4.64 7.05 -10.22
CA ILE A 75 5.68 6.12 -9.77
C ILE A 75 6.85 6.27 -10.74
N THR A 76 8.06 6.50 -10.21
CA THR A 76 9.29 6.65 -11.00
C THR A 76 10.04 5.34 -11.13
N ASP A 77 10.12 4.58 -10.05
CA ASP A 77 10.89 3.35 -9.99
C ASP A 77 10.27 2.33 -9.03
N MET A 78 10.67 1.08 -9.25
CA MET A 78 10.33 -0.04 -8.38
C MET A 78 11.56 -0.94 -8.24
N THR A 79 12.11 -1.02 -7.04
CA THR A 79 13.33 -1.81 -6.76
C THR A 79 13.10 -2.79 -5.62
N TYR A 80 13.72 -3.97 -5.69
CA TYR A 80 13.58 -4.98 -4.64
C TYR A 80 14.38 -4.57 -3.39
N ASP A 81 13.76 -4.64 -2.21
CA ASP A 81 14.44 -4.33 -0.95
C ASP A 81 15.13 -5.58 -0.39
N GLY A 82 16.43 -5.71 -0.66
CA GLY A 82 17.24 -6.83 -0.17
C GLY A 82 17.47 -6.84 1.34
N GLN A 83 17.29 -5.71 2.04
CA GLN A 83 17.48 -5.59 3.48
C GLN A 83 16.22 -5.99 4.25
N ALA A 84 15.04 -5.80 3.66
CA ALA A 84 13.75 -6.19 4.24
C ALA A 84 13.46 -7.70 4.11
N ARG A 85 14.46 -8.56 4.34
CA ARG A 85 14.32 -10.02 4.24
C ARG A 85 13.39 -10.56 5.31
N VAL A 86 12.22 -11.00 4.88
CA VAL A 86 11.32 -11.83 5.69
C VAL A 86 11.66 -13.29 5.44
N ASN A 87 11.63 -14.12 6.49
CA ASN A 87 11.78 -15.57 6.32
C ASN A 87 10.66 -16.09 5.40
N LYS A 88 11.06 -16.64 4.24
CA LYS A 88 10.15 -17.13 3.19
C LYS A 88 9.23 -18.27 3.65
N MET A 89 9.60 -18.98 4.71
CA MET A 89 8.80 -20.07 5.28
C MET A 89 7.69 -19.56 6.23
N LYS A 90 7.69 -18.27 6.60
CA LYS A 90 6.59 -17.71 7.40
C LYS A 90 5.29 -17.77 6.59
N LYS A 91 4.24 -18.28 7.24
CA LYS A 91 2.88 -18.35 6.71
C LYS A 91 1.96 -17.60 7.66
N PHE A 92 1.18 -16.68 7.13
CA PHE A 92 0.07 -16.08 7.87
C PHE A 92 -1.15 -16.95 7.65
N THR A 93 -1.90 -17.25 8.70
CA THR A 93 -3.12 -18.06 8.65
C THR A 93 -4.28 -17.32 9.31
N LYS A 94 -5.50 -17.51 8.80
CA LYS A 94 -6.73 -16.99 9.39
C LYS A 94 -7.91 -17.89 9.00
N ALA A 95 -8.84 -18.12 9.91
CA ALA A 95 -10.09 -18.79 9.58
C ALA A 95 -10.85 -17.99 8.49
N LYS A 96 -11.52 -18.71 7.59
CA LYS A 96 -12.34 -18.11 6.54
C LYS A 96 -13.55 -17.45 7.16
N SER A 97 -13.85 -16.22 6.74
CA SER A 97 -15.02 -15.51 7.24
C SER A 97 -16.29 -16.29 6.93
N GLY A 98 -17.03 -16.69 7.96
CA GLY A 98 -18.28 -17.46 7.83
C GLY A 98 -18.11 -18.98 7.80
N ASP A 99 -16.88 -19.50 7.86
CA ASP A 99 -16.61 -20.94 7.93
C ASP A 99 -15.29 -21.22 8.69
N ASP A 100 -15.41 -21.59 9.97
CA ASP A 100 -14.27 -21.87 10.85
C ASP A 100 -13.61 -23.24 10.56
N THR A 101 -14.20 -24.04 9.67
CA THR A 101 -13.63 -25.31 9.22
C THR A 101 -12.62 -25.11 8.10
N VAL A 102 -12.50 -23.91 7.53
CA VAL A 102 -11.53 -23.60 6.47
C VAL A 102 -10.57 -22.51 6.90
N TRP A 103 -9.28 -22.74 6.71
CA TRP A 103 -8.22 -21.78 7.00
C TRP A 103 -7.62 -21.24 5.71
N LYS A 104 -7.60 -19.91 5.61
CA LYS A 104 -6.89 -19.16 4.59
C LYS A 104 -5.46 -18.94 5.02
N SER A 105 -4.53 -19.08 4.08
CA SER A 105 -3.12 -18.88 4.37
C SER A 105 -2.36 -18.24 3.21
N VAL A 106 -1.42 -17.37 3.56
CA VAL A 106 -0.55 -16.65 2.62
C VAL A 106 0.89 -16.68 3.10
N HIS A 107 1.83 -16.79 2.15
CA HIS A 107 3.26 -16.78 2.46
C HIS A 107 3.76 -15.36 2.78
N ALA A 108 4.96 -15.29 3.35
CA ALA A 108 5.67 -14.05 3.57
C ALA A 108 5.76 -13.20 2.29
N PRO A 109 5.59 -11.87 2.37
CA PRO A 109 5.63 -11.00 1.21
C PRO A 109 7.04 -10.78 0.69
N ALA A 110 7.14 -10.45 -0.59
CA ALA A 110 8.30 -9.79 -1.17
C ALA A 110 8.16 -8.27 -0.98
N VAL A 111 9.22 -7.61 -0.50
CA VAL A 111 9.21 -6.17 -0.23
C VAL A 111 9.92 -5.44 -1.36
N TYR A 112 9.26 -4.41 -1.90
CA TYR A 112 9.83 -3.52 -2.91
C TYR A 112 9.78 -2.08 -2.42
N LYS A 113 10.78 -1.30 -2.79
CA LYS A 113 10.80 0.16 -2.68
C LYS A 113 10.17 0.73 -3.94
N LEU A 114 9.19 1.60 -3.76
CA LEU A 114 8.56 2.37 -4.83
C LEU A 114 9.03 3.81 -4.69
N GLY A 115 9.67 4.33 -5.74
CA GLY A 115 9.93 5.74 -5.91
C GLY A 115 8.68 6.46 -6.42
N PHE A 116 8.34 7.58 -5.78
CA PHE A 116 7.28 8.48 -6.21
C PHE A 116 7.85 9.86 -6.51
N GLU A 117 7.30 10.50 -7.53
CA GLU A 117 7.54 11.89 -7.83
C GLU A 117 6.24 12.67 -7.68
N LEU A 118 6.22 13.67 -6.81
CA LEU A 118 5.13 14.64 -6.68
C LEU A 118 5.57 15.97 -7.32
N ASN A 119 4.83 16.38 -8.32
CA ASN A 119 5.05 17.60 -9.09
C ASN A 119 4.01 18.66 -8.73
N ILE A 120 4.47 19.77 -8.19
CA ILE A 120 3.69 20.98 -7.93
C ILE A 120 3.88 21.91 -9.12
N MET A 121 2.80 22.22 -9.85
CA MET A 121 2.84 23.07 -11.03
C MET A 121 2.01 24.33 -10.78
N THR A 122 2.65 25.49 -10.88
CA THR A 122 2.02 26.80 -10.60
C THR A 122 2.44 27.85 -11.64
N LYS A 123 1.67 28.94 -11.72
CA LYS A 123 2.06 30.13 -12.51
C LYS A 123 2.85 31.14 -11.67
N ALA A 124 2.48 31.29 -10.41
CA ALA A 124 3.11 32.21 -9.46
C ALA A 124 3.97 31.42 -8.47
N GLN A 125 5.12 31.99 -8.11
CA GLN A 125 6.05 31.37 -7.17
C GLN A 125 5.45 31.30 -5.76
N ASP A 126 4.73 32.34 -5.34
CA ASP A 126 4.05 32.39 -4.04
C ASP A 126 3.11 31.19 -3.83
N ASP A 127 2.34 30.82 -4.86
CA ASP A 127 1.43 29.66 -4.79
C ASP A 127 2.16 28.34 -4.57
N ALA A 128 3.35 28.20 -5.16
CA ALA A 128 4.16 27.02 -4.97
C ALA A 128 4.76 26.98 -3.57
N LEU A 129 5.21 28.12 -3.05
CA LEU A 129 5.76 28.22 -1.70
C LEU A 129 4.71 27.89 -0.64
N GLN A 130 3.49 28.42 -0.79
CA GLN A 130 2.37 28.09 0.12
C GLN A 130 2.08 26.58 0.16
N LEU A 131 2.13 25.89 -0.98
CA LEU A 131 1.92 24.44 -1.05
C LEU A 131 3.11 23.66 -0.46
N LEU A 132 4.33 24.12 -0.73
CA LEU A 132 5.54 23.53 -0.20
C LEU A 132 5.55 23.57 1.33
N GLU A 133 5.20 24.71 1.92
CA GLU A 133 5.13 24.90 3.38
C GLU A 133 4.06 24.06 4.06
N GLN A 134 3.00 23.67 3.35
CA GLN A 134 2.00 22.72 3.87
C GLN A 134 2.50 21.27 3.87
N ILE A 135 3.41 20.93 2.95
CA ILE A 135 3.90 19.56 2.79
C ILE A 135 5.10 19.29 3.69
N LEU A 136 6.14 20.13 3.62
CA LEU A 136 7.46 19.82 4.20
C LEU A 136 7.46 19.55 5.71
N PRO A 137 6.72 20.29 6.56
CA PRO A 137 6.75 20.07 8.01
C PRO A 137 6.27 18.67 8.43
N THR A 138 5.48 18.01 7.60
CA THR A 138 4.89 16.68 7.86
C THR A 138 5.94 15.56 7.79
N PHE A 139 7.07 15.78 7.10
CA PHE A 139 8.09 14.75 6.86
C PHE A 139 9.36 15.05 7.66
N GLN A 140 9.65 14.25 8.69
CA GLN A 140 10.79 14.44 9.59
C GLN A 140 11.59 13.15 9.87
N PRO A 141 12.26 12.53 8.87
CA PRO A 141 12.21 12.71 7.42
C PRO A 141 11.12 11.87 6.74
N ASP A 142 10.40 11.07 7.53
CA ASP A 142 9.34 10.18 7.07
C ASP A 142 8.01 10.47 7.74
N TYR A 143 6.95 10.01 7.08
CA TYR A 143 5.59 9.98 7.60
C TYR A 143 5.05 8.56 7.47
N THR A 144 4.74 7.92 8.59
CA THR A 144 4.31 6.52 8.63
C THR A 144 2.79 6.39 8.56
N VAL A 145 2.31 5.57 7.63
CA VAL A 145 0.89 5.28 7.43
C VAL A 145 0.62 3.79 7.55
N THR A 146 -0.49 3.44 8.21
CA THR A 146 -0.94 2.04 8.28
C THR A 146 -1.72 1.68 7.01
N ILE A 147 -1.23 0.71 6.25
CA ILE A 147 -1.87 0.19 5.05
C ILE A 147 -2.47 -1.19 5.35
N THR A 148 -3.68 -1.45 4.86
CA THR A 148 -4.24 -2.81 4.88
C THR A 148 -3.74 -3.57 3.67
N ASP A 149 -2.73 -4.41 3.88
CA ASP A 149 -2.02 -5.18 2.84
C ASP A 149 -2.88 -6.29 2.23
N ILE A 150 -3.67 -7.01 3.05
CA ILE A 150 -4.63 -8.01 2.56
C ILE A 150 -5.93 -7.85 3.36
N PRO A 151 -6.96 -7.19 2.77
CA PRO A 151 -8.24 -6.98 3.45
C PRO A 151 -8.88 -8.30 3.94
N ASP A 152 -8.90 -9.33 3.10
CA ASP A 152 -9.49 -10.64 3.42
C ASP A 152 -8.89 -11.28 4.67
N MET A 153 -7.60 -11.08 4.90
CA MET A 153 -6.90 -11.60 6.08
C MET A 153 -6.78 -10.56 7.21
N GLY A 154 -7.17 -9.32 6.98
CA GLY A 154 -6.96 -8.21 7.93
C GLY A 154 -5.48 -7.94 8.21
N ILE A 155 -4.58 -8.31 7.28
CA ILE A 155 -3.15 -8.04 7.44
C ILE A 155 -2.95 -6.55 7.21
N LYS A 156 -2.46 -5.88 8.25
CA LYS A 156 -2.09 -4.46 8.23
C LYS A 156 -0.60 -4.33 8.43
N SER A 157 -0.01 -3.31 7.82
CA SER A 157 1.35 -2.93 8.17
C SER A 157 1.58 -1.44 8.08
N ASP A 158 2.49 -0.99 8.94
CA ASP A 158 2.92 0.39 8.96
C ASP A 158 4.03 0.59 7.93
N VAL A 159 3.82 1.57 7.06
CA VAL A 159 4.68 1.87 5.92
C VAL A 159 5.16 3.32 6.05
N PRO A 160 6.47 3.54 6.26
CA PRO A 160 7.04 4.87 6.22
C PRO A 160 7.12 5.37 4.77
N ILE A 161 6.69 6.61 4.57
CA ILE A 161 6.89 7.37 3.34
C ILE A 161 7.98 8.38 3.62
N VAL A 162 9.13 8.23 2.96
CA VAL A 162 10.33 9.04 3.19
C VAL A 162 10.40 10.11 2.12
N LEU A 163 10.59 11.38 2.50
CA LEU A 163 10.94 12.44 1.56
C LEU A 163 12.45 12.42 1.32
N ASN A 164 12.87 12.14 0.09
CA ASN A 164 14.28 12.05 -0.28
C ASN A 164 14.86 13.38 -0.73
N GLY A 165 14.05 14.22 -1.37
CA GLY A 165 14.52 15.51 -1.85
C GLY A 165 13.46 16.37 -2.49
N VAL A 166 13.82 17.64 -2.67
CA VAL A 166 13.03 18.65 -3.36
C VAL A 166 13.91 19.28 -4.42
N THR A 167 13.45 19.29 -5.65
CA THR A 167 14.14 19.92 -6.78
C THR A 167 13.24 20.98 -7.40
N ILE A 168 13.85 22.09 -7.79
CA ILE A 168 13.14 23.22 -8.43
C ILE A 168 13.52 23.19 -9.91
N ASN A 169 12.52 23.00 -10.76
CA ASN A 169 12.68 23.01 -12.21
C ASN A 169 11.90 24.20 -12.76
N ASP A 170 12.62 25.21 -13.24
CA ASP A 170 12.05 26.32 -13.98
C ASP A 170 12.30 26.07 -15.47
N ASP A 171 11.28 25.56 -16.16
CA ASP A 171 11.37 25.23 -17.58
C ASP A 171 11.25 26.52 -18.41
N PHE A 172 12.32 27.32 -18.43
CA PHE A 172 12.43 28.53 -19.23
C PHE A 172 12.90 28.19 -20.64
N MET A 173 11.94 27.88 -21.53
CA MET A 173 12.21 27.69 -22.97
C MET A 173 11.87 28.98 -23.73
N GLY A 174 12.79 29.94 -23.67
CA GLY A 174 13.08 30.98 -24.67
C GLY A 174 11.94 31.54 -25.53
N ASP A 175 10.96 32.22 -24.93
CA ASP A 175 10.25 33.37 -25.50
C ASP A 175 9.42 34.04 -24.38
N PHE A 176 9.55 35.35 -24.18
CA PHE A 176 8.82 36.11 -23.15
C PHE A 176 7.29 36.04 -23.32
N LEU A 177 6.81 35.60 -24.50
CA LEU A 177 5.41 35.37 -24.82
C LEU A 177 4.88 33.98 -24.41
N THR A 178 5.74 33.01 -24.09
CA THR A 178 5.29 31.67 -23.67
C THR A 178 4.97 31.63 -22.17
N ASN A 179 3.82 31.06 -21.82
CA ASN A 179 3.33 30.95 -20.45
C ASN A 179 4.34 30.18 -19.56
N ARG A 180 5.10 30.89 -18.71
CA ARG A 180 5.99 30.31 -17.71
C ARG A 180 5.20 29.46 -16.72
N THR A 181 5.67 28.24 -16.49
CA THR A 181 5.14 27.32 -15.48
C THR A 181 6.29 26.95 -14.55
N ILE A 182 6.11 27.22 -13.26
CA ILE A 182 7.07 26.85 -12.23
C ILE A 182 6.74 25.43 -11.77
N VAL A 183 7.76 24.57 -11.69
CA VAL A 183 7.59 23.18 -11.28
C VAL A 183 8.50 22.85 -10.09
N TYR A 184 7.90 22.47 -8.98
CA TYR A 184 8.61 21.85 -7.86
C TYR A 184 8.40 20.35 -7.91
N THR A 185 9.49 19.59 -7.83
CA THR A 185 9.49 18.14 -7.94
C THR A 185 10.02 17.56 -6.64
N LEU A 186 9.14 16.91 -5.87
CA LEU A 186 9.45 16.24 -4.61
C LEU A 186 9.57 14.75 -4.85
N THR A 187 10.64 14.13 -4.37
CA THR A 187 10.91 12.71 -4.53
C THR A 187 10.68 11.97 -3.22
N PHE A 188 9.89 10.89 -3.27
CA PHE A 188 9.55 10.08 -2.11
C PHE A 188 9.90 8.62 -2.33
N GLU A 189 10.23 7.90 -1.26
CA GLU A 189 10.35 6.44 -1.25
C GLU A 189 9.30 5.85 -0.30
N MET A 190 8.59 4.82 -0.77
CA MET A 190 7.65 4.04 0.04
C MET A 190 7.90 2.55 -0.13
N ARG A 191 7.85 1.77 0.96
CA ARG A 191 8.00 0.30 0.89
C ARG A 191 6.65 -0.40 0.75
N VAL A 192 6.49 -1.23 -0.27
CA VAL A 192 5.26 -2.00 -0.52
C VAL A 192 5.52 -3.50 -0.43
N LYS A 193 4.58 -4.20 0.18
CA LYS A 193 4.60 -5.67 0.34
C LYS A 193 3.75 -6.33 -0.74
N TYR A 194 4.36 -7.24 -1.48
CA TYR A 194 3.72 -8.07 -2.48
C TYR A 194 3.55 -9.49 -1.96
N TYR A 195 2.30 -9.91 -1.86
CA TYR A 195 1.95 -11.24 -1.40
C TYR A 195 1.61 -12.14 -2.60
N THR A 196 1.90 -13.41 -2.46
CA THR A 196 1.50 -14.44 -3.42
C THR A 196 -0.01 -14.69 -3.37
N GLY A 197 -0.51 -15.57 -4.25
CA GLY A 197 -1.86 -16.11 -4.11
C GLY A 197 -2.11 -16.72 -2.73
N MET A 198 -3.37 -16.69 -2.31
CA MET A 198 -3.85 -17.28 -1.06
C MET A 198 -4.19 -18.75 -1.28
N SER A 199 -3.88 -19.59 -0.29
CA SER A 199 -4.28 -21.00 -0.27
C SER A 199 -5.32 -21.24 0.82
N GLU A 200 -6.34 -22.03 0.51
CA GLU A 200 -7.33 -22.51 1.47
C GLU A 200 -7.01 -23.97 1.82
N ALA A 201 -7.18 -24.34 3.09
CA ALA A 201 -7.08 -25.71 3.57
C ALA A 201 -8.16 -25.97 4.62
N GLU A 202 -8.73 -27.16 4.60
CA GLU A 202 -9.70 -27.58 5.61
C GLU A 202 -8.99 -27.88 6.94
N LYS A 203 -9.68 -27.55 8.04
CA LYS A 203 -9.27 -27.85 9.40
C LYS A 203 -9.46 -29.34 9.61
N ILE A 204 -8.40 -30.03 10.03
CA ILE A 204 -8.51 -31.40 10.48
C ILE A 204 -9.24 -31.38 11.84
N LEU A 205 -10.46 -31.90 11.87
CA LEU A 205 -11.29 -31.98 13.08
C LEU A 205 -11.13 -33.30 13.81
N TYR A 206 -10.95 -34.40 13.08
CA TYR A 206 -10.88 -35.75 13.66
C TYR A 206 -9.60 -36.44 13.20
N VAL A 207 -8.88 -37.02 14.16
CA VAL A 207 -7.74 -37.90 13.90
C VAL A 207 -7.97 -39.20 14.66
N ASP A 208 -7.90 -40.31 13.94
CA ASP A 208 -7.96 -41.66 14.49
C ASP A 208 -6.60 -42.34 14.32
N ALA A 209 -5.98 -42.75 15.42
CA ALA A 209 -4.81 -43.60 15.43
C ALA A 209 -5.22 -45.02 15.86
N TYR A 210 -4.89 -46.01 15.04
CA TYR A 210 -5.15 -47.43 15.31
C TYR A 210 -3.84 -48.11 15.69
N TYR A 211 -3.78 -48.65 16.90
CA TYR A 211 -2.71 -49.54 17.32
C TYR A 211 -3.07 -50.96 16.92
N LYS A 212 -2.18 -51.60 16.15
CA LYS A 212 -2.42 -52.93 15.60
C LYS A 212 -1.42 -53.93 16.16
N ASP A 213 -1.91 -55.13 16.39
CA ASP A 213 -1.05 -56.28 16.62
C ASP A 213 -0.29 -56.60 15.32
N THR A 214 1.02 -56.82 15.43
CA THR A 214 1.87 -57.10 14.26
C THR A 214 1.60 -58.49 13.69
N ASP A 215 1.20 -59.44 14.54
CA ASP A 215 1.04 -60.85 14.12
C ASP A 215 -0.36 -61.13 13.58
N SER A 216 -1.40 -60.57 14.21
CA SER A 216 -2.81 -60.78 13.80
C SER A 216 -3.37 -59.67 12.89
N SER A 217 -2.68 -58.51 12.80
CA SER A 217 -3.17 -57.29 12.12
C SER A 217 -4.51 -56.74 12.68
N GLU A 218 -4.98 -57.26 13.81
CA GLU A 218 -6.19 -56.80 14.48
C GLU A 218 -5.94 -55.45 15.19
N ASN A 219 -6.98 -54.62 15.27
CA ASN A 219 -6.93 -53.36 16.00
C ASN A 219 -7.02 -53.66 17.50
N ILE A 220 -5.95 -53.39 18.25
CA ILE A 220 -5.91 -53.54 19.70
C ILE A 220 -6.55 -52.33 20.37
N GLU A 221 -6.24 -51.13 19.87
CA GLU A 221 -6.66 -49.87 20.50
C GLU A 221 -6.90 -48.78 19.45
N LYS A 222 -7.87 -47.91 19.73
CA LYS A 222 -8.19 -46.72 18.93
C LYS A 222 -8.04 -45.48 19.79
N GLN A 223 -7.12 -44.60 19.42
CA GLN A 223 -7.03 -43.26 20.00
C GLN A 223 -7.69 -42.26 19.04
N THR A 224 -8.77 -41.64 19.48
CA THR A 224 -9.47 -40.58 18.74
C THR A 224 -9.17 -39.23 19.39
N THR A 225 -8.86 -38.23 18.58
CA THR A 225 -8.81 -36.83 19.02
C THR A 225 -9.94 -36.07 18.33
N ASP A 226 -10.83 -35.46 19.12
CA ASP A 226 -11.89 -34.58 18.66
C ASP A 226 -11.46 -33.11 18.82
N GLY A 227 -11.27 -32.42 17.70
CA GLY A 227 -10.90 -31.01 17.64
C GLY A 227 -12.06 -30.02 17.81
N THR A 228 -13.26 -30.50 18.16
CA THR A 228 -14.46 -29.68 18.47
C THR A 228 -14.70 -29.52 19.98
N THR A 229 -14.16 -30.41 20.80
CA THR A 229 -14.22 -30.34 22.27
C THR A 229 -12.90 -29.81 22.85
N THR A 230 -12.94 -29.07 23.95
CA THR A 230 -11.72 -28.69 24.69
C THR A 230 -10.95 -29.95 25.08
N PRO A 231 -9.61 -30.01 24.92
CA PRO A 231 -8.86 -31.23 25.14
C PRO A 231 -9.00 -31.67 26.60
N TYR A 232 -9.65 -32.80 26.83
CA TYR A 232 -9.58 -33.52 28.09
C TYR A 232 -8.87 -34.84 27.80
N THR A 233 -7.79 -35.10 28.54
CA THR A 233 -7.10 -36.38 28.51
C THR A 233 -7.86 -37.31 29.43
N GLU A 234 -8.61 -38.27 28.89
CA GLU A 234 -9.01 -39.43 29.68
C GLU A 234 -7.82 -40.39 29.74
N THR A 235 -7.20 -40.47 30.91
CA THR A 235 -6.34 -41.62 31.23
C THR A 235 -7.24 -42.84 31.33
N ILE A 236 -7.16 -43.74 30.36
CA ILE A 236 -7.78 -45.06 30.46
C ILE A 236 -7.00 -45.82 31.53
N ASP A 237 -7.67 -46.14 32.64
CA ASP A 237 -7.08 -46.83 33.78
C ASP A 237 -7.02 -48.34 33.47
N PHE A 238 -5.90 -48.81 32.91
CA PHE A 238 -5.70 -50.20 32.48
C PHE A 238 -5.62 -51.24 33.63
N PHE A 239 -5.80 -50.83 34.89
CA PHE A 239 -5.60 -51.72 36.06
C PHE A 239 -6.80 -51.88 36.99
N ASN A 240 -7.99 -51.40 36.63
CA ASN A 240 -9.20 -51.77 37.37
C ASN A 240 -9.96 -52.89 36.64
N GLU A 241 -9.50 -54.12 36.88
CA GLU A 241 -10.40 -55.29 36.88
C GLU A 241 -11.02 -55.46 38.29
N PRO A 242 -12.24 -56.04 38.38
CA PRO A 242 -13.11 -55.98 39.57
C PRO A 242 -12.59 -56.65 40.84
#